data_AF-A0A179ETY3-F1
#
_entry.id   AF-A0A179ETY3-F1
#
_cell.length_a   1.000
_cell.length_b   1.000
_cell.length_c   1.000
_cell.angle_alpha   90.00
_cell.angle_beta   90.00
_cell.angle_gamma   90.00
#
_symmetry.space_group_name_H-M   'P 1'
#
loop_
_entity.id
_entity.type
_entity.pdbx_description
1 polymer ?
#
loop_
_entity_poly.entity_id
_entity_poly.type
_entity_poly.pdbx_seq_one_letter_code
_entity_poly.pdbx_strand_id
1 'polypeptide(L)'
;MKKLLASLFIVTSVITMSACSSDNSASKESSNSSTKETTDVSSGASEQAYTDPKEMKDSYDLVIVGAGGAGMTAAIEAKDAGLNPVILEKMPVAGGNTSKSSSGMNASETKFQKADGITDSNDAFYEETLKGGGGTNDKEMLRYFVDHSADAIDWLDTNGITLDNLTITGGMSEKRTHRPSDGSAIGGYLVEGLLKNVHEREIPIFVNTDVTDIKKNDGTVNEVTVQVQGEKPKEITGKAIVVTTGGFGASKELIEEYRPDLKGYVTTNQEGSTGDGIKMIEKLGGQAVDMDKIQIHPTVQQDKGVLIGEVVRGEGAILVNNDGERFVNEMDTRDKVSAAITALPDKSAYLIFDQGVRDRAKAIDFYDEKGYVTAGDSIEELAKAINVPEETLATTVNTWNSEVADKNDTQFNRTTAMDNDLSKPKYYAIKIAPGIHYTMGGVKINTNTEVLNADNEPIKGLYAAGEVTGGLHGDNRIGGNSVAEIIIFGRQAGQQAAKFVSEN
;
A
#
# COMPACT_ATOMS: atom_id res chain seq x y z
N MET A 1 31.23 -18.07 43.26
CA MET A 1 31.82 -17.24 44.33
C MET A 1 33.09 -16.61 43.76
N LYS A 2 33.14 -15.26 43.63
CA LYS A 2 34.28 -14.38 43.22
C LYS A 2 34.79 -14.53 41.77
N LYS A 3 35.27 -13.55 41.01
CA LYS A 3 35.31 -12.06 40.87
C LYS A 3 36.14 -11.87 39.55
N LEU A 4 35.68 -11.20 38.50
CA LEU A 4 35.79 -9.75 38.17
C LEU A 4 37.23 -9.23 37.88
N LEU A 5 37.44 -8.65 36.67
CA LEU A 5 38.37 -7.57 36.23
C LEU A 5 38.66 -7.75 34.71
N ALA A 6 38.16 -6.95 33.77
CA ALA A 6 38.34 -5.51 33.47
C ALA A 6 39.78 -5.15 32.99
N SER A 7 39.90 -4.79 31.71
CA SER A 7 41.09 -4.17 31.12
C SER A 7 40.71 -2.85 30.46
N LEU A 8 41.35 -1.78 30.93
CA LEU A 8 41.26 -0.39 30.48
C LEU A 8 42.56 -0.09 29.71
N PHE A 9 42.49 0.58 28.56
CA PHE A 9 43.64 1.23 27.95
C PHE A 9 43.32 2.70 27.66
N ILE A 10 44.12 3.56 28.28
CA ILE A 10 44.19 5.02 28.11
C ILE A 10 45.40 5.29 27.22
N VAL A 11 45.29 6.12 26.16
CA VAL A 11 46.43 6.91 25.64
C VAL A 11 45.93 8.23 25.00
N THR A 12 46.11 9.31 25.77
CA THR A 12 46.52 10.70 25.48
C THR A 12 46.20 11.43 24.16
N SER A 13 45.60 12.60 24.35
CA SER A 13 45.57 13.77 23.46
C SER A 13 46.93 14.46 23.31
N VAL A 14 47.23 14.99 22.13
CA VAL A 14 48.21 16.08 21.92
C VAL A 14 47.57 17.15 21.04
N ILE A 15 47.57 18.38 21.56
CA ILE A 15 47.13 19.63 20.93
C ILE A 15 48.37 20.31 20.35
N THR A 16 48.30 20.81 19.12
CA THR A 16 49.18 21.88 18.63
C THR A 16 48.36 22.93 17.88
N MET A 17 48.42 24.18 18.35
CA MET A 17 47.84 25.38 17.76
C MET A 17 48.87 26.15 16.90
N SER A 18 48.31 27.09 16.12
CA SER A 18 48.90 28.31 15.49
C SER A 18 49.37 28.12 14.04
N ALA A 19 49.12 29.03 13.08
CA ALA A 19 48.71 30.43 13.13
C ALA A 19 48.02 30.89 11.81
N CYS A 20 47.31 32.02 11.87
CA CYS A 20 46.67 32.74 10.76
C CYS A 20 47.65 33.40 9.78
N SER A 21 47.26 33.53 8.51
CA SER A 21 47.57 34.69 7.65
C SER A 21 46.62 34.77 6.43
N SER A 22 46.39 36.01 6.01
CA SER A 22 45.37 36.61 5.13
C SER A 22 45.42 36.34 3.62
N ASP A 23 44.23 36.44 3.01
CA ASP A 23 43.84 36.90 1.65
C ASP A 23 44.87 36.93 0.51
N ASN A 24 44.58 36.22 -0.59
CA ASN A 24 44.17 36.87 -1.85
C ASN A 24 43.64 35.88 -2.90
N SER A 25 42.76 36.39 -3.76
CA SER A 25 42.03 35.74 -4.86
C SER A 25 42.88 34.94 -5.87
N ALA A 26 42.34 33.81 -6.35
CA ALA A 26 42.32 33.43 -7.78
C ALA A 26 41.56 32.11 -7.98
N SER A 27 40.64 32.12 -8.94
CA SER A 27 39.78 31.05 -9.42
C SER A 27 40.55 29.82 -9.93
N LYS A 28 40.02 28.63 -9.63
CA LYS A 28 40.15 27.43 -10.46
C LYS A 28 38.97 26.50 -10.22
N GLU A 29 38.17 26.32 -11.27
CA GLU A 29 37.16 25.27 -11.37
C GLU A 29 37.83 23.89 -11.22
N SER A 30 37.28 23.06 -10.35
CA SER A 30 37.43 21.61 -10.45
C SER A 30 36.08 20.97 -10.16
N SER A 31 35.52 20.36 -11.19
CA SER A 31 34.34 19.50 -11.18
C SER A 31 34.50 18.38 -10.15
N ASN A 32 33.66 18.38 -9.12
CA ASN A 32 33.44 17.21 -8.28
C ASN A 32 32.01 16.73 -8.49
N SER A 33 31.89 15.66 -9.27
CA SER A 33 30.72 14.80 -9.37
C SER A 33 30.43 14.24 -7.98
N SER A 34 29.48 14.84 -7.27
CA SER A 34 28.89 14.25 -6.08
C SER A 34 27.75 13.33 -6.53
N THR A 35 28.02 12.03 -6.49
CA THR A 35 26.99 10.99 -6.43
C THR A 35 26.11 11.28 -5.23
N LYS A 36 24.87 11.70 -5.50
CA LYS A 36 23.80 11.77 -4.50
C LYS A 36 23.40 10.34 -4.17
N GLU A 37 23.87 9.82 -3.03
CA GLU A 37 23.20 8.71 -2.36
C GLU A 37 21.83 9.22 -1.89
N THR A 38 20.78 8.75 -2.55
CA THR A 38 19.42 8.78 -2.03
C THR A 38 19.26 7.56 -1.13
N THR A 39 19.27 7.77 0.18
CA THR A 39 18.89 6.75 1.16
C THR A 39 17.37 6.59 1.12
N ASP A 40 16.90 5.79 0.16
CA ASP A 40 15.59 5.16 0.25
C ASP A 40 15.63 4.03 1.28
N VAL A 41 14.49 3.83 1.92
CA VAL A 41 14.29 2.78 2.93
C VAL A 41 14.69 1.45 2.30
N SER A 42 15.60 0.72 2.94
CA SER A 42 15.86 -0.68 2.62
C SER A 42 14.56 -1.45 2.86
N SER A 43 13.76 -1.60 1.81
CA SER A 43 12.81 -2.70 1.74
C SER A 43 13.63 -3.95 1.50
N GLY A 44 13.25 -5.10 2.07
CA GLY A 44 13.93 -6.38 1.77
C GLY A 44 14.00 -6.67 0.26
N ALA A 45 13.13 -6.04 -0.55
CA ALA A 45 13.19 -6.07 -2.01
C ALA A 45 14.48 -5.44 -2.60
N SER A 46 15.06 -4.42 -1.97
CA SER A 46 16.32 -3.82 -2.41
C SER A 46 17.57 -4.64 -2.04
N GLU A 47 17.45 -5.57 -1.09
CA GLU A 47 18.54 -6.42 -0.62
C GLU A 47 18.64 -7.75 -1.40
N GLN A 48 17.59 -8.14 -2.12
CA GLN A 48 17.56 -9.39 -2.87
C GLN A 48 18.02 -9.20 -4.33
N ALA A 49 18.77 -10.19 -4.84
CA ALA A 49 19.31 -10.16 -6.19
C ALA A 49 18.24 -10.48 -7.24
N TYR A 50 18.06 -9.58 -8.21
CA TYR A 50 17.22 -9.80 -9.39
C TYR A 50 17.97 -10.59 -10.48
N THR A 51 17.21 -11.17 -11.43
CA THR A 51 17.79 -11.93 -12.54
C THR A 51 18.62 -11.02 -13.46
N ASP A 52 19.82 -11.44 -13.87
CA ASP A 52 20.65 -10.66 -14.82
C ASP A 52 19.89 -10.51 -16.14
N PRO A 53 19.68 -9.28 -16.66
CA PRO A 53 18.99 -9.04 -17.94
C PRO A 53 19.49 -9.89 -19.12
N LYS A 54 20.74 -10.37 -19.09
CA LYS A 54 21.31 -11.27 -20.09
C LYS A 54 20.73 -12.68 -20.08
N GLU A 55 20.11 -13.10 -18.98
CA GLU A 55 19.44 -14.40 -18.85
C GLU A 55 18.02 -14.37 -19.41
N MET A 56 17.54 -13.19 -19.83
CA MET A 56 16.22 -13.03 -20.41
C MET A 56 16.10 -13.79 -21.73
N LYS A 57 15.11 -14.67 -21.80
CA LYS A 57 14.74 -15.46 -22.98
C LYS A 57 13.76 -14.68 -23.88
N ASP A 58 13.69 -15.09 -25.14
CA ASP A 58 12.74 -14.55 -26.12
C ASP A 58 11.31 -15.11 -25.94
N SER A 59 11.14 -16.18 -25.15
CA SER A 59 9.86 -16.86 -24.97
C SER A 59 9.69 -17.49 -23.58
N TYR A 60 8.47 -17.40 -23.07
CA TYR A 60 8.01 -17.96 -21.79
C TYR A 60 6.61 -18.58 -21.96
N ASP A 61 6.15 -19.34 -20.97
CA ASP A 61 4.75 -19.80 -20.96
C ASP A 61 3.81 -18.65 -20.60
N LEU A 62 4.21 -17.81 -19.64
CA LEU A 62 3.43 -16.70 -19.13
C LEU A 62 4.31 -15.47 -18.93
N VAL A 63 3.91 -14.32 -19.47
CA VAL A 63 4.57 -13.04 -19.21
C VAL A 63 3.71 -12.21 -18.26
N ILE A 64 4.31 -11.73 -17.18
CA ILE A 64 3.65 -10.95 -16.14
C ILE A 64 4.25 -9.54 -16.12
N VAL A 65 3.40 -8.53 -16.28
CA VAL A 65 3.80 -7.13 -16.40
C VAL A 65 3.54 -6.40 -15.09
N GLY A 66 4.60 -6.15 -14.31
CA GLY A 66 4.60 -5.49 -13.01
C GLY A 66 4.85 -6.44 -11.85
N ALA A 67 5.84 -6.13 -11.00
CA ALA A 67 6.25 -6.95 -9.86
C ALA A 67 5.64 -6.48 -8.53
N GLY A 68 4.41 -5.99 -8.56
CA GLY A 68 3.62 -5.77 -7.34
C GLY A 68 3.13 -7.09 -6.73
N GLY A 69 2.39 -7.01 -5.63
CA GLY A 69 1.86 -8.23 -4.98
C GLY A 69 0.98 -9.08 -5.90
N ALA A 70 0.21 -8.46 -6.80
CA ALA A 70 -0.61 -9.21 -7.77
C ALA A 70 0.24 -10.00 -8.76
N GLY A 71 1.30 -9.38 -9.31
CA GLY A 71 2.17 -10.02 -10.28
C GLY A 71 2.99 -11.16 -9.69
N MET A 72 3.58 -10.95 -8.51
CA MET A 72 4.32 -12.01 -7.82
C MET A 72 3.41 -13.17 -7.43
N THR A 73 2.18 -12.88 -6.97
CA THR A 73 1.19 -13.91 -6.64
C THR A 73 0.77 -14.72 -7.87
N ALA A 74 0.49 -14.04 -9.00
CA ALA A 74 0.17 -14.70 -10.26
C ALA A 74 1.32 -15.59 -10.75
N ALA A 75 2.57 -15.14 -10.59
CA ALA A 75 3.75 -15.89 -10.97
C ALA A 75 3.92 -17.16 -10.15
N ILE A 76 3.72 -17.08 -8.83
CA ILE A 76 3.81 -18.23 -7.93
C ILE A 76 2.77 -19.29 -8.32
N GLU A 77 1.52 -18.89 -8.50
CA GLU A 77 0.44 -19.81 -8.89
C GLU A 77 0.68 -20.45 -10.27
N ALA A 78 1.14 -19.66 -11.25
CA ALA A 78 1.49 -20.19 -12.56
C ALA A 78 2.67 -21.18 -12.50
N LYS A 79 3.69 -20.90 -11.70
CA LYS A 79 4.85 -21.78 -11.51
C LYS A 79 4.47 -23.07 -10.78
N ASP A 80 3.61 -22.99 -9.77
CA ASP A 80 3.09 -24.15 -9.04
C ASP A 80 2.17 -25.02 -9.92
N ALA A 81 1.53 -24.43 -10.94
CA ALA A 81 0.82 -25.15 -12.00
C ALA A 81 1.75 -25.78 -13.06
N GLY A 82 3.06 -25.62 -12.94
CA GLY A 82 4.07 -26.24 -13.82
C GLY A 82 4.48 -25.40 -15.03
N LEU A 83 4.09 -24.12 -15.08
CA LEU A 83 4.52 -23.21 -16.15
C LEU A 83 5.91 -22.61 -15.90
N ASN A 84 6.50 -22.03 -16.94
CA ASN A 84 7.67 -21.16 -16.87
C ASN A 84 7.27 -19.66 -17.02
N PRO A 85 6.85 -18.99 -15.94
CA PRO A 85 6.50 -17.56 -15.96
C PRO A 85 7.74 -16.65 -15.92
N VAL A 86 7.58 -15.39 -16.35
CA VAL A 86 8.53 -14.29 -16.16
C VAL A 86 7.83 -13.05 -15.63
N ILE A 87 8.49 -12.31 -14.72
CA ILE A 87 8.02 -11.02 -14.23
C ILE A 87 8.90 -9.90 -14.82
N LEU A 88 8.26 -8.88 -15.40
CA LEU A 88 8.91 -7.69 -15.95
C LEU A 88 8.50 -6.46 -15.12
N GLU A 89 9.46 -5.75 -14.55
CA GLU A 89 9.26 -4.59 -13.69
C GLU A 89 10.02 -3.38 -14.22
N LYS A 90 9.31 -2.27 -14.44
CA LYS A 90 9.92 -1.06 -14.98
C LYS A 90 10.78 -0.33 -13.95
N MET A 91 10.43 -0.43 -12.67
CA MET A 91 11.15 0.21 -11.57
C MET A 91 12.44 -0.55 -11.24
N PRO A 92 13.40 0.09 -10.55
CA PRO A 92 14.64 -0.58 -10.13
C PRO A 92 14.45 -1.69 -9.09
N VAL A 93 13.28 -1.74 -8.44
CA VAL A 93 12.94 -2.70 -7.39
C VAL A 93 11.50 -3.19 -7.54
N ALA A 94 11.26 -4.43 -7.14
CA ALA A 94 9.93 -5.02 -7.07
C ALA A 94 9.10 -4.46 -5.89
N GLY A 95 7.79 -4.68 -5.95
CA GLY A 95 6.85 -4.41 -4.87
C GLY A 95 5.90 -3.25 -5.11
N GLY A 96 6.24 -2.27 -5.95
CA GLY A 96 5.35 -1.16 -6.32
C GLY A 96 4.64 -0.51 -5.12
N ASN A 97 3.36 -0.17 -5.26
CA ASN A 97 2.55 0.34 -4.15
C ASN A 97 2.27 -0.70 -3.06
N THR A 98 2.37 -2.01 -3.36
CA THR A 98 2.21 -3.07 -2.34
C THR A 98 3.19 -2.85 -1.20
N SER A 99 4.45 -2.51 -1.49
CA SER A 99 5.49 -2.21 -0.49
C SER A 99 5.13 -1.07 0.47
N LYS A 100 4.27 -0.14 0.04
CA LYS A 100 3.83 1.03 0.81
C LYS A 100 2.56 0.77 1.64
N SER A 101 1.99 -0.44 1.57
CA SER A 101 0.79 -0.80 2.32
C SER A 101 1.09 -0.84 3.83
N SER A 102 0.20 -0.29 4.64
CA SER A 102 0.41 -0.16 6.09
C SER A 102 -0.51 -1.06 6.91
N SER A 103 -1.82 -0.82 6.87
CA SER A 103 -2.75 -1.37 7.87
C SER A 103 -2.88 -2.90 7.89
N GLY A 104 -3.09 -3.54 6.73
CA GLY A 104 -3.34 -4.98 6.66
C GLY A 104 -4.19 -5.41 5.46
N MET A 105 -4.57 -6.68 5.45
CA MET A 105 -5.38 -7.35 4.44
C MET A 105 -6.72 -7.79 5.02
N ASN A 106 -7.82 -7.47 4.35
CA ASN A 106 -9.14 -7.89 4.83
C ASN A 106 -9.48 -9.32 4.42
N ALA A 107 -10.07 -10.07 5.34
CA ALA A 107 -10.70 -11.35 5.07
C ALA A 107 -11.71 -11.69 6.16
N SER A 108 -12.81 -12.34 5.79
CA SER A 108 -13.83 -12.84 6.73
C SER A 108 -13.75 -14.37 6.85
N GLU A 109 -14.30 -14.91 7.93
CA GLU A 109 -14.38 -16.36 8.21
C GLU A 109 -13.01 -17.05 8.30
N THR A 110 -11.96 -16.31 8.68
CA THR A 110 -10.60 -16.88 8.72
C THR A 110 -10.37 -17.74 9.95
N LYS A 111 -9.39 -18.65 9.86
CA LYS A 111 -8.93 -19.44 11.01
C LYS A 111 -8.42 -18.58 12.17
N PHE A 112 -7.87 -17.39 11.87
CA PHE A 112 -7.36 -16.46 12.87
C PHE A 112 -8.49 -15.69 13.57
N GLN A 113 -9.51 -15.24 12.82
CA GLN A 113 -10.72 -14.66 13.43
C GLN A 113 -11.38 -15.66 14.39
N LYS A 114 -11.49 -16.92 13.98
CA LYS A 114 -12.03 -18.00 14.82
C LYS A 114 -11.18 -18.24 16.08
N ALA A 115 -9.85 -18.18 15.97
CA ALA A 115 -8.95 -18.33 17.11
C ALA A 115 -9.12 -17.19 18.14
N ASP A 116 -9.41 -15.99 17.66
CA ASP A 116 -9.68 -14.80 18.48
C ASP A 116 -11.15 -14.68 18.93
N GLY A 117 -11.99 -15.65 18.59
CA GLY A 117 -13.42 -15.65 18.94
C GLY A 117 -14.25 -14.60 18.20
N ILE A 118 -13.74 -14.05 17.10
CA ILE A 118 -14.44 -13.10 16.23
C ILE A 118 -15.39 -13.88 15.32
N THR A 119 -16.65 -13.47 15.29
CA THR A 119 -17.67 -14.01 14.38
C THR A 119 -17.93 -12.99 13.28
N ASP A 120 -17.52 -13.33 12.06
CA ASP A 120 -17.75 -12.54 10.85
C ASP A 120 -18.41 -13.44 9.79
N SER A 121 -18.86 -12.88 8.68
CA SER A 121 -19.34 -13.66 7.55
C SER A 121 -19.03 -13.00 6.23
N ASN A 122 -18.90 -13.80 5.17
CA ASN A 122 -18.67 -13.24 3.83
C ASN A 122 -19.84 -12.35 3.38
N ASP A 123 -21.08 -12.64 3.83
CA ASP A 123 -22.25 -11.81 3.53
C ASP A 123 -22.21 -10.45 4.25
N ALA A 124 -21.83 -10.42 5.53
CA ALA A 124 -21.61 -9.16 6.24
C ALA A 124 -20.51 -8.34 5.57
N PHE A 125 -19.38 -8.98 5.22
CA PHE A 125 -18.28 -8.32 4.54
C PHE A 125 -18.68 -7.80 3.13
N TYR A 126 -19.51 -8.56 2.40
CA TYR A 126 -20.09 -8.14 1.11
C TYR A 126 -20.94 -6.89 1.26
N GLU A 127 -21.92 -6.89 2.16
CA GLU A 127 -22.86 -5.79 2.34
C GLU A 127 -22.15 -4.50 2.80
N GLU A 128 -21.16 -4.63 3.69
CA GLU A 128 -20.36 -3.50 4.14
C GLU A 128 -19.48 -2.93 3.02
N THR A 129 -18.85 -3.80 2.23
CA THR A 129 -18.03 -3.35 1.10
C THR A 129 -18.89 -2.71 0.01
N LEU A 130 -20.06 -3.30 -0.30
CA LEU A 130 -21.00 -2.75 -1.27
C LEU A 130 -21.51 -1.37 -0.82
N LYS A 131 -21.90 -1.24 0.45
CA LYS A 131 -22.29 0.04 1.04
C LYS A 131 -21.14 1.05 1.02
N GLY A 132 -19.94 0.62 1.38
CA GLY A 132 -18.72 1.41 1.39
C GLY A 132 -18.30 1.92 0.01
N GLY A 133 -18.59 1.17 -1.04
CA GLY A 133 -18.40 1.53 -2.45
C GLY A 133 -19.57 2.27 -3.07
N GLY A 134 -20.54 2.76 -2.28
CA GLY A 134 -21.70 3.51 -2.79
C GLY A 134 -22.73 2.67 -3.55
N GLY A 135 -22.61 1.34 -3.51
CA GLY A 135 -23.48 0.41 -4.24
C GLY A 135 -23.15 0.29 -5.73
N THR A 136 -22.04 0.88 -6.20
CA THR A 136 -21.62 0.89 -7.61
C THR A 136 -20.63 -0.24 -7.96
N ASN A 137 -20.22 -1.05 -6.98
CA ASN A 137 -19.37 -2.21 -7.19
C ASN A 137 -19.97 -3.19 -8.20
N ASP A 138 -19.10 -3.82 -9.00
CA ASP A 138 -19.45 -5.05 -9.71
C ASP A 138 -19.75 -6.16 -8.69
N LYS A 139 -21.00 -6.61 -8.67
CA LYS A 139 -21.51 -7.52 -7.65
C LYS A 139 -20.96 -8.93 -7.78
N GLU A 140 -20.65 -9.38 -8.98
CA GLU A 140 -20.09 -10.72 -9.20
C GLU A 140 -18.62 -10.74 -8.75
N MET A 141 -17.87 -9.70 -9.13
CA MET A 141 -16.50 -9.50 -8.67
C MET A 141 -16.41 -9.35 -7.15
N LEU A 142 -17.30 -8.55 -6.55
CA LEU A 142 -17.33 -8.36 -5.11
C LEU A 142 -17.68 -9.66 -4.37
N ARG A 143 -18.64 -10.45 -4.89
CA ARG A 143 -18.99 -11.74 -4.32
C ARG A 143 -17.79 -12.70 -4.35
N TYR A 144 -17.14 -12.81 -5.51
CA TYR A 144 -15.92 -13.60 -5.66
C TYR A 144 -14.85 -13.16 -4.66
N PHE A 145 -14.63 -11.85 -4.55
CA PHE A 145 -13.63 -11.27 -3.64
C PHE A 145 -13.85 -11.70 -2.19
N VAL A 146 -15.05 -11.55 -1.64
CA VAL A 146 -15.28 -11.90 -0.23
C VAL A 146 -15.24 -13.42 0.01
N ASP A 147 -15.72 -14.22 -0.96
CA ASP A 147 -15.77 -15.69 -0.84
C ASP A 147 -14.39 -16.35 -0.85
N HIS A 148 -13.41 -15.71 -1.48
CA HIS A 148 -12.03 -16.23 -1.57
C HIS A 148 -11.07 -15.55 -0.58
N SER A 149 -11.59 -14.71 0.32
CA SER A 149 -10.75 -13.91 1.21
C SER A 149 -10.04 -14.74 2.29
N ALA A 150 -10.74 -15.70 2.91
CA ALA A 150 -10.13 -16.65 3.86
C ALA A 150 -9.07 -17.54 3.20
N ASP A 151 -9.39 -18.10 2.03
CA ASP A 151 -8.47 -18.95 1.27
C ASP A 151 -7.19 -18.21 0.87
N ALA A 152 -7.27 -16.89 0.64
CA ALA A 152 -6.10 -16.06 0.37
C ALA A 152 -5.20 -15.88 1.61
N ILE A 153 -5.78 -15.76 2.81
CA ILE A 153 -5.03 -15.76 4.07
C ILE A 153 -4.33 -17.12 4.27
N ASP A 154 -5.03 -18.23 4.02
CA ASP A 154 -4.45 -19.56 4.16
C ASP A 154 -3.34 -19.84 3.15
N TRP A 155 -3.47 -19.32 1.93
CA TRP A 155 -2.44 -19.40 0.91
C TRP A 155 -1.18 -18.62 1.30
N LEU A 156 -1.33 -17.40 1.81
CA LEU A 156 -0.20 -16.61 2.31
C LEU A 156 0.52 -17.34 3.45
N ASP A 157 -0.24 -17.86 4.42
CA ASP A 157 0.32 -18.59 5.56
C ASP A 157 1.06 -19.86 5.15
N THR A 158 0.52 -20.60 4.16
CA THR A 158 1.20 -21.78 3.58
C THR A 158 2.52 -21.43 2.90
N ASN A 159 2.62 -20.21 2.34
CA ASN A 159 3.84 -19.67 1.74
C ASN A 159 4.74 -18.93 2.76
N GLY A 160 4.51 -19.11 4.06
CA GLY A 160 5.32 -18.54 5.14
C GLY A 160 5.10 -17.05 5.39
N ILE A 161 3.94 -16.52 4.97
CA ILE A 161 3.52 -15.13 5.15
C ILE A 161 2.31 -15.12 6.10
N THR A 162 2.56 -15.21 7.40
CA THR A 162 1.52 -15.31 8.42
C THR A 162 0.97 -13.94 8.78
N LEU A 163 -0.36 -13.79 8.70
CA LEU A 163 -1.09 -12.57 9.06
C LEU A 163 -2.15 -12.89 10.14
N ASP A 164 -1.70 -13.11 11.36
CA ASP A 164 -2.52 -13.60 12.48
C ASP A 164 -2.91 -12.51 13.49
N ASN A 165 -2.41 -11.29 13.34
CA ASN A 165 -2.80 -10.16 14.17
C ASN A 165 -3.99 -9.42 13.54
N LEU A 166 -5.07 -9.22 14.31
CA LEU A 166 -6.32 -8.66 13.83
C LEU A 166 -6.55 -7.23 14.35
N THR A 167 -6.90 -6.34 13.43
CA THR A 167 -7.32 -4.97 13.74
C THR A 167 -8.56 -4.58 12.93
N ILE A 168 -9.01 -3.34 13.09
CA ILE A 168 -10.15 -2.79 12.38
C ILE A 168 -9.76 -1.49 11.66
N THR A 169 -10.35 -1.26 10.50
CA THR A 169 -10.19 -0.01 9.73
C THR A 169 -11.56 0.62 9.46
N GLY A 170 -11.58 1.82 8.87
CA GLY A 170 -12.79 2.61 8.72
C GLY A 170 -13.82 1.95 7.81
N GLY A 171 -15.11 2.10 8.16
CA GLY A 171 -16.22 1.52 7.41
C GLY A 171 -16.52 0.04 7.69
N MET A 172 -15.95 -0.54 8.75
CA MET A 172 -16.18 -1.93 9.17
C MET A 172 -16.89 -2.02 10.51
N SER A 173 -17.66 -3.09 10.72
CA SER A 173 -18.21 -3.48 12.03
C SER A 173 -17.35 -4.49 12.78
N GLU A 174 -16.67 -5.40 12.08
CA GLU A 174 -15.89 -6.48 12.69
C GLU A 174 -14.39 -6.37 12.40
N LYS A 175 -13.57 -6.90 13.31
CA LYS A 175 -12.11 -7.01 13.13
C LYS A 175 -11.81 -8.03 12.04
N ARG A 176 -11.42 -7.55 10.87
CA ARG A 176 -11.10 -8.40 9.71
C ARG A 176 -9.83 -8.00 8.98
N THR A 177 -9.16 -6.94 9.43
CA THR A 177 -7.89 -6.52 8.86
C THR A 177 -6.76 -7.31 9.51
N HIS A 178 -6.21 -8.26 8.76
CA HIS A 178 -5.11 -9.14 9.14
C HIS A 178 -3.77 -8.48 8.84
N ARG A 179 -2.81 -8.56 9.77
CA ARG A 179 -1.47 -8.00 9.63
C ARG A 179 -0.42 -8.93 10.28
N PRO A 180 0.89 -8.68 10.09
CA PRO A 180 1.94 -9.50 10.69
C PRO A 180 1.80 -9.58 12.21
N SER A 181 2.25 -10.69 12.80
CA SER A 181 2.07 -11.00 14.23
C SER A 181 2.55 -9.87 15.15
N ASP A 182 3.65 -9.21 14.77
CA ASP A 182 4.28 -8.13 15.52
C ASP A 182 3.60 -6.75 15.37
N GLY A 183 2.56 -6.66 14.53
CA GLY A 183 1.83 -5.42 14.25
C GLY A 183 2.57 -4.44 13.33
N SER A 184 3.63 -4.89 12.66
CA SER A 184 4.35 -4.11 11.63
C SER A 184 3.47 -3.80 10.41
N ALA A 185 3.95 -2.87 9.57
CA ALA A 185 3.26 -2.54 8.33
C ALA A 185 3.29 -3.74 7.35
N ILE A 186 2.13 -4.10 6.82
CA ILE A 186 1.99 -5.29 5.96
C ILE A 186 2.80 -5.22 4.67
N GLY A 187 3.04 -4.03 4.10
CA GLY A 187 3.56 -3.88 2.75
C GLY A 187 4.94 -4.47 2.55
N GLY A 188 5.92 -4.03 3.35
CA GLY A 188 7.28 -4.56 3.32
C GLY A 188 7.32 -6.06 3.61
N TYR A 189 6.62 -6.49 4.66
CA TYR A 189 6.49 -7.89 5.06
C TYR A 189 5.96 -8.79 3.93
N LEU A 190 4.87 -8.35 3.28
CA LEU A 190 4.24 -9.08 2.18
C LEU A 190 5.15 -9.15 0.96
N VAL A 191 5.79 -8.03 0.57
CA VAL A 191 6.70 -8.01 -0.58
C VAL A 191 7.92 -8.89 -0.34
N GLU A 192 8.53 -8.84 0.84
CA GLU A 192 9.65 -9.69 1.20
C GLU A 192 9.29 -11.18 1.15
N GLY A 193 8.14 -11.55 1.73
CA GLY A 193 7.64 -12.92 1.72
C GLY A 193 7.32 -13.43 0.31
N LEU A 194 6.69 -12.61 -0.52
CA LEU A 194 6.39 -12.96 -1.92
C LEU A 194 7.66 -13.10 -2.75
N LEU A 195 8.61 -12.18 -2.62
CA LEU A 195 9.90 -12.26 -3.33
C LEU A 195 10.69 -13.50 -2.93
N LYS A 196 10.70 -13.85 -1.64
CA LYS A 196 11.31 -15.10 -1.18
C LYS A 196 10.70 -16.31 -1.91
N ASN A 197 9.37 -16.37 -2.03
CA ASN A 197 8.68 -17.45 -2.73
C ASN A 197 8.95 -17.47 -4.25
N VAL A 198 9.08 -16.30 -4.88
CA VAL A 198 9.49 -16.15 -6.29
C VAL A 198 10.90 -16.70 -6.49
N HIS A 199 11.83 -16.37 -5.61
CA HIS A 199 13.23 -16.82 -5.69
C HIS A 199 13.38 -18.32 -5.41
N GLU A 200 12.72 -18.86 -4.38
CA GLU A 200 12.75 -20.29 -4.05
C GLU A 200 12.20 -21.17 -5.19
N ARG A 201 11.33 -20.61 -6.04
CA ARG A 201 10.78 -21.26 -7.22
C ARG A 201 11.53 -20.95 -8.52
N GLU A 202 12.64 -20.23 -8.43
CA GLU A 202 13.47 -19.84 -9.58
C GLU A 202 12.65 -19.15 -10.69
N ILE A 203 11.73 -18.26 -10.29
CA ILE A 203 10.96 -17.45 -11.21
C ILE A 203 11.80 -16.23 -11.59
N PRO A 204 12.11 -16.01 -12.88
CA PRO A 204 12.90 -14.86 -13.29
C PRO A 204 12.13 -13.55 -13.12
N ILE A 205 12.79 -12.56 -12.52
CA ILE A 205 12.30 -11.20 -12.35
C ILE A 205 13.33 -10.21 -12.89
N PHE A 206 12.91 -9.41 -13.86
CA PHE A 206 13.75 -8.40 -14.49
C PHE A 206 13.25 -7.01 -14.11
N VAL A 207 14.05 -6.29 -13.31
CA VAL A 207 13.83 -4.87 -12.97
C VAL A 207 14.43 -3.95 -14.02
N ASN A 208 14.14 -2.64 -13.96
CA ASN A 208 14.55 -1.66 -14.99
C ASN A 208 14.16 -2.09 -16.41
N THR A 209 13.04 -2.79 -16.52
CA THR A 209 12.59 -3.51 -17.71
C THR A 209 11.16 -3.09 -18.00
N ASP A 210 11.03 -2.04 -18.79
CA ASP A 210 9.73 -1.42 -19.08
C ASP A 210 9.00 -2.17 -20.20
N VAL A 211 7.73 -2.51 -20.01
CA VAL A 211 6.88 -3.04 -21.07
C VAL A 211 6.14 -1.88 -21.70
N THR A 212 6.48 -1.58 -22.95
CA THR A 212 6.04 -0.36 -23.65
C THR A 212 4.90 -0.61 -24.64
N ASP A 213 4.69 -1.87 -25.03
CA ASP A 213 3.60 -2.29 -25.89
C ASP A 213 3.23 -3.76 -25.63
N ILE A 214 1.97 -4.10 -25.83
CA ILE A 214 1.44 -5.46 -25.77
C ILE A 214 0.69 -5.71 -27.09
N LYS A 215 0.94 -6.84 -27.75
CA LYS A 215 0.45 -7.11 -29.10
C LYS A 215 -0.29 -8.43 -29.23
N LYS A 216 -1.12 -8.49 -30.27
CA LYS A 216 -1.81 -9.71 -30.72
C LYS A 216 -1.06 -10.33 -31.89
N ASN A 217 -0.75 -11.61 -31.80
CA ASN A 217 -0.37 -12.43 -32.95
C ASN A 217 -1.43 -13.50 -33.19
N ASP A 218 -1.87 -13.65 -34.44
CA ASP A 218 -2.90 -14.62 -34.84
C ASP A 218 -4.17 -14.59 -33.96
N GLY A 219 -4.59 -13.38 -33.57
CA GLY A 219 -5.80 -13.14 -32.77
C GLY A 219 -5.65 -13.40 -31.26
N THR A 220 -4.46 -13.79 -30.78
CA THR A 220 -4.19 -14.01 -29.35
C THR A 220 -3.18 -12.99 -28.84
N VAL A 221 -3.41 -12.41 -27.67
CA VAL A 221 -2.43 -11.53 -27.01
C VAL A 221 -1.32 -12.38 -26.42
N ASN A 222 -0.10 -12.26 -26.96
CA ASN A 222 0.99 -13.21 -26.67
C ASN A 222 2.40 -12.61 -26.88
N GLU A 223 2.52 -11.31 -27.09
CA GLU A 223 3.81 -10.64 -27.32
C GLU A 223 3.85 -9.29 -26.59
N VAL A 224 5.02 -8.96 -26.04
CA VAL A 224 5.30 -7.67 -25.40
C VAL A 224 6.59 -7.07 -25.94
N THR A 225 6.59 -5.75 -26.09
CA THR A 225 7.80 -4.97 -26.41
C THR A 225 8.43 -4.46 -25.12
N VAL A 226 9.66 -4.89 -24.87
CA VAL A 226 10.41 -4.64 -23.64
C VAL A 226 11.58 -3.71 -23.87
N GLN A 227 11.69 -2.67 -23.05
CA GLN A 227 12.78 -1.71 -23.01
C GLN A 227 13.56 -1.88 -21.70
N VAL A 228 14.68 -2.60 -21.74
CA VAL A 228 15.64 -2.65 -20.63
C VAL A 228 16.45 -1.35 -20.64
N GLN A 229 16.66 -0.73 -19.47
CA GLN A 229 17.38 0.54 -19.37
C GLN A 229 18.79 0.42 -19.99
N GLY A 230 19.07 1.25 -21.01
CA GLY A 230 20.36 1.27 -21.70
C GLY A 230 20.52 0.25 -22.84
N GLU A 231 19.52 -0.59 -23.09
CA GLU A 231 19.51 -1.54 -24.22
C GLU A 231 18.57 -1.09 -25.34
N LYS A 232 18.57 -1.81 -26.47
CA LYS A 232 17.56 -1.60 -27.52
C LYS A 232 16.25 -2.33 -27.14
N PRO A 233 15.08 -1.83 -27.58
CA PRO A 233 13.84 -2.57 -27.44
C PRO A 233 13.94 -3.98 -28.03
N LYS A 234 13.31 -4.95 -27.38
CA LYS A 234 13.21 -6.34 -27.83
C LYS A 234 11.80 -6.88 -27.62
N GLU A 235 11.42 -7.84 -28.44
CA GLU A 235 10.12 -8.52 -28.31
C GLU A 235 10.29 -9.78 -27.48
N ILE A 236 9.34 -10.03 -26.57
CA ILE A 236 9.25 -11.26 -25.80
C ILE A 236 7.88 -11.86 -26.03
N THR A 237 7.85 -13.17 -26.24
CA THR A 237 6.60 -13.92 -26.41
C THR A 237 6.22 -14.68 -25.15
N GLY A 238 4.92 -14.77 -24.90
CA GLY A 238 4.32 -15.59 -23.85
C GLY A 238 3.05 -16.23 -24.39
N LYS A 239 2.67 -17.45 -24.01
CA LYS A 239 1.40 -18.02 -24.50
C LYS A 239 0.18 -17.24 -23.99
N ALA A 240 0.31 -16.58 -22.85
CA ALA A 240 -0.61 -15.57 -22.34
C ALA A 240 0.15 -14.43 -21.66
N ILE A 241 -0.53 -13.29 -21.46
CA ILE A 241 -0.01 -12.10 -20.78
C ILE A 241 -0.91 -11.77 -19.59
N VAL A 242 -0.32 -11.53 -18.41
CA VAL A 242 -1.01 -11.00 -17.23
C VAL A 242 -0.50 -9.59 -16.93
N VAL A 243 -1.39 -8.60 -16.91
CA VAL A 243 -1.04 -7.21 -16.60
C VAL A 243 -1.37 -6.91 -15.13
N THR A 244 -0.36 -6.54 -14.35
CA THR A 244 -0.44 -6.27 -12.91
C THR A 244 0.30 -4.98 -12.54
N THR A 245 0.17 -3.95 -13.39
CA THR A 245 0.96 -2.71 -13.36
C THR A 245 0.54 -1.71 -12.27
N GLY A 246 -0.49 -2.04 -11.49
CA GLY A 246 -1.10 -1.12 -10.53
C GLY A 246 -1.89 0.02 -11.21
N GLY A 247 -2.26 1.01 -10.40
CA GLY A 247 -3.10 2.12 -10.82
C GLY A 247 -2.37 3.29 -11.45
N PHE A 248 -3.03 4.45 -11.43
CA PHE A 248 -2.54 5.70 -12.01
C PHE A 248 -2.45 6.87 -11.02
N GLY A 249 -2.37 6.59 -9.71
CA GLY A 249 -2.39 7.61 -8.66
C GLY A 249 -1.19 8.56 -8.64
N ALA A 250 -0.13 8.31 -9.44
CA ALA A 250 0.99 9.22 -9.66
C ALA A 250 0.95 9.94 -11.03
N SER A 251 -0.02 9.61 -11.88
CA SER A 251 -0.14 10.20 -13.22
C SER A 251 -0.81 11.57 -13.19
N LYS A 252 -0.03 12.65 -13.23
CA LYS A 252 -0.59 14.01 -13.31
C LYS A 252 -1.54 14.19 -14.49
N GLU A 253 -1.22 13.58 -15.63
CA GLU A 253 -2.05 13.62 -16.84
C GLU A 253 -3.44 13.01 -16.57
N LEU A 254 -3.50 11.76 -16.13
CA LEU A 254 -4.77 11.05 -15.91
C LEU A 254 -5.55 11.61 -14.71
N ILE A 255 -4.85 12.08 -13.66
CA ILE A 255 -5.50 12.78 -12.56
C ILE A 255 -6.16 14.06 -13.05
N GLU A 256 -5.48 14.90 -13.84
CA GLU A 256 -6.06 16.13 -14.37
C GLU A 256 -7.20 15.87 -15.37
N GLU A 257 -7.13 14.79 -16.13
CA GLU A 257 -8.18 14.37 -17.06
C GLU A 257 -9.47 13.94 -16.34
N TYR A 258 -9.36 13.01 -15.38
CA TYR A 258 -10.54 12.40 -14.75
C TYR A 258 -11.01 13.10 -13.48
N ARG A 259 -10.11 13.75 -12.75
CA ARG A 259 -10.37 14.43 -11.47
C ARG A 259 -9.59 15.75 -11.36
N PRO A 260 -9.92 16.75 -12.18
CA PRO A 260 -9.23 18.04 -12.18
C PRO A 260 -9.29 18.78 -10.83
N ASP A 261 -10.26 18.46 -9.98
CA ASP A 261 -10.37 18.96 -8.60
C ASP A 261 -9.24 18.46 -7.67
N LEU A 262 -8.58 17.36 -8.03
CA LEU A 262 -7.42 16.81 -7.31
C LEU A 262 -6.09 17.35 -7.81
N LYS A 263 -6.10 18.29 -8.76
CA LYS A 263 -4.89 18.92 -9.26
C LYS A 263 -4.10 19.57 -8.12
N GLY A 264 -2.84 19.16 -8.00
CA GLY A 264 -1.92 19.68 -6.98
C GLY A 264 -1.98 18.97 -5.62
N TYR A 265 -2.85 17.99 -5.44
CA TYR A 265 -2.79 17.11 -4.27
C TYR A 265 -1.47 16.33 -4.26
N VAL A 266 -0.95 16.08 -3.06
CA VAL A 266 0.13 15.10 -2.87
C VAL A 266 -0.41 13.69 -3.11
N THR A 267 0.47 12.77 -3.49
CA THR A 267 0.11 11.36 -3.71
C THR A 267 0.94 10.47 -2.82
N THR A 268 0.32 9.39 -2.31
CA THR A 268 1.02 8.34 -1.58
C THR A 268 1.67 7.30 -2.50
N ASN A 269 1.39 7.40 -3.80
CA ASN A 269 1.79 6.41 -4.78
C ASN A 269 3.29 6.44 -5.05
N GLN A 270 3.84 5.30 -5.44
CA GLN A 270 5.16 5.22 -6.05
C GLN A 270 5.13 5.85 -7.45
N GLU A 271 6.25 6.42 -7.88
CA GLU A 271 6.32 7.24 -9.09
C GLU A 271 5.96 6.47 -10.38
N GLY A 272 6.14 5.15 -10.38
CA GLY A 272 5.76 4.28 -11.50
C GLY A 272 4.26 4.01 -11.64
N SER A 273 3.40 4.46 -10.73
CA SER A 273 1.94 4.26 -10.82
C SER A 273 1.30 5.27 -11.80
N THR A 274 1.52 5.06 -13.09
CA THR A 274 1.23 6.04 -14.16
C THR A 274 0.11 5.63 -15.13
N GLY A 275 -0.49 4.44 -14.95
CA GLY A 275 -1.59 3.96 -15.79
C GLY A 275 -1.16 3.32 -17.12
N ASP A 276 0.11 2.95 -17.27
CA ASP A 276 0.65 2.45 -18.55
C ASP A 276 -0.04 1.15 -19.01
N GLY A 277 -0.30 0.22 -18.07
CA GLY A 277 -1.02 -1.01 -18.36
C GLY A 277 -2.45 -0.79 -18.84
N ILE A 278 -3.15 0.20 -18.28
CA ILE A 278 -4.49 0.60 -18.75
C ILE A 278 -4.41 1.07 -20.20
N LYS A 279 -3.49 2.00 -20.49
CA LYS A 279 -3.27 2.52 -21.86
C LYS A 279 -2.92 1.42 -22.86
N MET A 280 -2.08 0.45 -22.47
CA MET A 280 -1.71 -0.69 -23.34
C MET A 280 -2.91 -1.62 -23.59
N ILE A 281 -3.74 -1.87 -22.60
CA ILE A 281 -4.94 -2.71 -22.74
C ILE A 281 -6.01 -2.04 -23.60
N GLU A 282 -6.22 -0.72 -23.44
CA GLU A 282 -7.17 0.03 -24.28
C GLU A 282 -6.80 -0.02 -25.77
N LYS A 283 -5.50 0.06 -26.11
CA LYS A 283 -5.03 -0.12 -27.49
C LYS A 283 -5.38 -1.50 -28.08
N LEU A 284 -5.52 -2.52 -27.23
CA LEU A 284 -5.92 -3.87 -27.62
C LEU A 284 -7.45 -4.04 -27.73
N GLY A 285 -8.21 -2.99 -27.44
CA GLY A 285 -9.67 -2.96 -27.44
C GLY A 285 -10.30 -3.30 -26.09
N GLY A 286 -9.52 -3.39 -25.02
CA GLY A 286 -10.04 -3.53 -23.65
C GLY A 286 -10.77 -2.25 -23.22
N GLN A 287 -11.84 -2.40 -22.45
CA GLN A 287 -12.58 -1.23 -21.92
C GLN A 287 -12.07 -0.85 -20.52
N ALA A 288 -12.02 0.45 -20.24
CA ALA A 288 -11.81 0.98 -18.90
C ALA A 288 -13.15 1.39 -18.26
N VAL A 289 -13.28 1.22 -16.95
CA VAL A 289 -14.46 1.57 -16.15
C VAL A 289 -14.03 2.38 -14.92
N ASP A 290 -14.95 3.20 -14.41
CA ASP A 290 -14.79 3.94 -13.14
C ASP A 290 -13.55 4.84 -13.06
N MET A 291 -13.01 5.31 -14.18
CA MET A 291 -11.75 6.08 -14.23
C MET A 291 -11.78 7.40 -13.43
N ASP A 292 -12.96 7.97 -13.17
CA ASP A 292 -13.14 9.15 -12.30
C ASP A 292 -13.16 8.80 -10.80
N LYS A 293 -13.25 7.51 -10.45
CA LYS A 293 -13.25 7.02 -9.07
C LYS A 293 -11.82 6.93 -8.56
N ILE A 294 -11.37 8.05 -8.00
CA ILE A 294 -10.06 8.21 -7.38
C ILE A 294 -10.25 8.52 -5.89
N GLN A 295 -9.70 7.66 -5.04
CA GLN A 295 -9.76 7.80 -3.60
C GLN A 295 -8.63 8.67 -3.07
N ILE A 296 -9.00 9.54 -2.16
CA ILE A 296 -8.11 10.32 -1.32
C ILE A 296 -7.99 9.61 0.03
N HIS A 297 -6.78 9.44 0.54
CA HIS A 297 -6.58 9.01 1.92
C HIS A 297 -6.66 10.21 2.87
N PRO A 298 -7.40 10.13 3.99
CA PRO A 298 -7.59 11.28 4.88
C PRO A 298 -6.32 11.70 5.62
N THR A 299 -5.43 10.75 5.89
CA THR A 299 -4.28 10.95 6.79
C THR A 299 -2.97 10.74 6.02
N VAL A 300 -2.48 11.82 5.40
CA VAL A 300 -1.23 11.85 4.62
C VAL A 300 -0.35 12.99 5.10
N GLN A 301 0.94 12.69 5.28
CA GLN A 301 1.95 13.67 5.55
C GLN A 301 2.37 14.39 4.25
N GLN A 302 2.27 15.73 4.25
CA GLN A 302 2.18 16.54 3.03
C GLN A 302 3.52 16.87 2.36
N ASP A 303 4.65 16.78 3.07
CA ASP A 303 5.97 17.12 2.50
C ASP A 303 6.45 16.09 1.46
N LYS A 304 6.15 14.82 1.70
CA LYS A 304 6.62 13.66 0.91
C LYS A 304 5.51 12.73 0.45
N GLY A 305 4.25 13.02 0.79
CA GLY A 305 3.12 12.15 0.48
C GLY A 305 3.17 10.83 1.24
N VAL A 306 3.71 10.82 2.47
CA VAL A 306 3.80 9.58 3.25
C VAL A 306 2.44 9.27 3.88
N LEU A 307 1.94 8.06 3.61
CA LEU A 307 0.71 7.55 4.20
C LEU A 307 0.89 7.33 5.72
N ILE A 308 0.01 7.91 6.52
CA ILE A 308 -0.16 7.51 7.92
C ILE A 308 -1.27 6.47 7.98
N GLY A 309 -0.92 5.25 8.38
CA GLY A 309 -1.79 4.08 8.27
C GLY A 309 -3.09 4.24 9.07
N GLU A 310 -4.20 3.79 8.49
CA GLU A 310 -5.51 3.81 9.13
C GLU A 310 -5.55 3.00 10.43
N VAL A 311 -4.66 2.01 10.56
CA VAL A 311 -4.44 1.26 11.80
C VAL A 311 -4.17 2.16 13.01
N VAL A 312 -3.57 3.35 12.85
CA VAL A 312 -3.36 4.28 13.96
C VAL A 312 -4.71 4.71 14.58
N ARG A 313 -5.71 5.01 13.73
CA ARG A 313 -7.10 5.28 14.18
C ARG A 313 -7.78 4.02 14.68
N GLY A 314 -7.61 2.90 13.96
CA GLY A 314 -8.13 1.58 14.33
C GLY A 314 -7.67 1.06 15.69
N GLU A 315 -6.50 1.50 16.15
CA GLU A 315 -5.94 1.17 17.45
C GLU A 315 -6.30 2.18 18.56
N GLY A 316 -7.08 3.23 18.26
CA GLY A 316 -7.66 4.13 19.27
C GLY A 316 -7.30 5.61 19.12
N ALA A 317 -6.47 6.00 18.15
CA ALA A 317 -6.18 7.41 17.92
C ALA A 317 -7.45 8.22 17.55
N ILE A 318 -7.42 9.51 17.86
CA ILE A 318 -8.46 10.48 17.50
C ILE A 318 -7.92 11.54 16.53
N LEU A 319 -8.82 12.25 15.86
CA LEU A 319 -8.48 13.40 15.02
C LEU A 319 -8.94 14.69 15.69
N VAL A 320 -8.04 15.67 15.77
CA VAL A 320 -8.36 17.01 16.29
C VAL A 320 -8.02 18.10 15.29
N ASN A 321 -8.81 19.17 15.28
CA ASN A 321 -8.51 20.39 14.53
C ASN A 321 -7.44 21.24 15.25
N ASN A 322 -7.12 22.42 14.71
CA ASN A 322 -6.14 23.34 15.32
C ASN A 322 -6.62 24.00 16.63
N ASP A 323 -7.91 23.89 16.95
CA ASP A 323 -8.49 24.35 18.21
C ASP A 323 -8.46 23.26 19.29
N GLY A 324 -8.02 22.04 18.96
CA GLY A 324 -7.91 20.91 19.88
C GLY A 324 -9.20 20.10 20.04
N GLU A 325 -10.18 20.31 19.16
CA GLU A 325 -11.50 19.66 19.19
C GLU A 325 -11.56 18.51 18.18
N ARG A 326 -12.23 17.41 18.56
CA ARG A 326 -12.67 16.40 17.59
C ARG A 326 -13.72 17.00 16.66
N PHE A 327 -13.82 16.47 15.44
CA PHE A 327 -14.71 17.03 14.40
C PHE A 327 -15.35 15.97 13.49
N VAL A 328 -15.03 14.69 13.67
CA VAL A 328 -15.51 13.60 12.82
C VAL A 328 -15.43 12.27 13.57
N ASN A 329 -16.26 11.31 13.18
CA ASN A 329 -16.04 9.91 13.53
C ASN A 329 -14.80 9.40 12.78
N GLU A 330 -13.73 9.09 13.50
CA GLU A 330 -12.46 8.68 12.88
C GLU A 330 -12.52 7.32 12.19
N MET A 331 -13.58 6.54 12.42
CA MET A 331 -13.80 5.21 11.82
C MET A 331 -14.87 5.22 10.72
N ASP A 332 -15.33 6.39 10.29
CA ASP A 332 -16.12 6.53 9.05
C ASP A 332 -15.27 6.20 7.80
N THR A 333 -15.93 6.09 6.66
CA THR A 333 -15.30 5.86 5.36
C THR A 333 -14.39 7.02 4.95
N ARG A 334 -13.36 6.71 4.14
CA ARG A 334 -12.27 7.65 3.79
C ARG A 334 -12.76 8.92 3.10
N ASP A 335 -13.80 8.83 2.28
CA ASP A 335 -14.47 9.96 1.65
C ASP A 335 -15.01 10.94 2.69
N LYS A 336 -15.73 10.46 3.71
CA LYS A 336 -16.28 11.29 4.78
C LYS A 336 -15.20 11.92 5.64
N VAL A 337 -14.21 11.13 6.07
CA VAL A 337 -13.11 11.64 6.91
C VAL A 337 -12.28 12.66 6.15
N SER A 338 -12.00 12.41 4.86
CA SER A 338 -11.28 13.38 4.01
C SER A 338 -12.08 14.66 3.82
N ALA A 339 -13.38 14.55 3.54
CA ALA A 339 -14.27 15.71 3.39
C ALA A 339 -14.32 16.56 4.68
N ALA A 340 -14.39 15.92 5.85
CA ALA A 340 -14.37 16.60 7.13
C ALA A 340 -13.05 17.39 7.34
N ILE A 341 -11.90 16.79 7.02
CA ILE A 341 -10.60 17.47 7.12
C ILE A 341 -10.50 18.62 6.10
N THR A 342 -10.93 18.41 4.86
CA THR A 342 -10.92 19.45 3.80
C THR A 342 -11.84 20.63 4.13
N ALA A 343 -12.90 20.41 4.91
CA ALA A 343 -13.81 21.46 5.36
C ALA A 343 -13.24 22.34 6.50
N LEU A 344 -12.17 21.90 7.17
CA LEU A 344 -11.50 22.71 8.19
C LEU A 344 -10.83 23.95 7.56
N PRO A 345 -10.77 25.10 8.26
CA PRO A 345 -10.12 26.31 7.75
C PRO A 345 -8.68 26.07 7.25
N ASP A 346 -7.92 25.27 7.99
CA ASP A 346 -6.53 24.93 7.68
C ASP A 346 -6.36 23.72 6.76
N LYS A 347 -7.46 23.07 6.38
CA LYS A 347 -7.49 21.87 5.52
C LYS A 347 -6.54 20.75 5.98
N SER A 348 -6.29 20.71 7.28
CA SER A 348 -5.39 19.80 7.96
C SER A 348 -5.87 19.57 9.39
N ALA A 349 -5.40 18.50 10.00
CA ALA A 349 -5.73 18.10 11.35
C ALA A 349 -4.51 17.43 12.01
N TYR A 350 -4.62 17.08 13.28
CA TYR A 350 -3.66 16.24 13.98
C TYR A 350 -4.29 14.90 14.34
N LEU A 351 -3.57 13.82 14.07
CA LEU A 351 -3.79 12.55 14.74
C LEU A 351 -3.21 12.65 16.15
N ILE A 352 -4.01 12.39 17.18
CA ILE A 352 -3.58 12.38 18.58
C ILE A 352 -3.66 10.95 19.12
N PHE A 353 -2.58 10.49 19.75
CA PHE A 353 -2.48 9.15 20.29
C PHE A 353 -1.48 9.07 21.45
N ASP A 354 -1.50 7.95 22.17
CA ASP A 354 -0.68 7.71 23.35
C ASP A 354 0.34 6.59 23.11
N GLN A 355 1.12 6.23 24.14
CA GLN A 355 2.07 5.13 24.06
C GLN A 355 1.38 3.78 23.81
N GLY A 356 0.14 3.61 24.27
CA GLY A 356 -0.63 2.37 24.05
C GLY A 356 -0.91 2.13 22.57
N VAL A 357 -1.35 3.16 21.84
CA VAL A 357 -1.52 3.09 20.39
C VAL A 357 -0.19 2.80 19.69
N ARG A 358 0.89 3.49 20.08
CA ARG A 358 2.24 3.26 19.53
C ARG A 358 2.73 1.82 19.73
N ASP A 359 2.42 1.22 20.88
CA ASP A 359 2.81 -0.15 21.17
C ASP A 359 2.08 -1.17 20.29
N ARG A 360 0.81 -0.91 19.94
CA ARG A 360 -0.03 -1.79 19.10
C ARG A 360 0.10 -1.53 17.59
N ALA A 361 0.43 -0.31 17.19
CA ALA A 361 0.64 0.08 15.79
C ALA A 361 2.11 0.41 15.52
N LYS A 362 2.93 -0.64 15.34
CA LYS A 362 4.39 -0.50 15.14
C LYS A 362 4.78 0.32 13.92
N ALA A 363 3.89 0.51 12.95
CA ALA A 363 4.07 1.47 11.86
C ALA A 363 4.37 2.91 12.34
N ILE A 364 4.00 3.27 13.58
CA ILE A 364 4.33 4.58 14.16
C ILE A 364 5.84 4.78 14.33
N ASP A 365 6.60 3.72 14.62
CA ASP A 365 8.05 3.83 14.78
C ASP A 365 8.72 4.26 13.46
N PHE A 366 8.22 3.77 12.31
CA PHE A 366 8.64 4.26 11.00
C PHE A 366 8.30 5.75 10.80
N TYR A 367 7.14 6.22 11.25
CA TYR A 367 6.78 7.65 11.15
C TYR A 367 7.66 8.53 12.03
N ASP A 368 8.04 8.04 13.21
CA ASP A 368 8.93 8.72 14.15
C ASP A 368 10.37 8.81 13.60
N GLU A 369 10.89 7.71 13.04
CA GLU A 369 12.20 7.69 12.36
C GLU A 369 12.28 8.68 11.18
N LYS A 370 11.14 8.93 10.52
CA LYS A 370 11.03 9.95 9.47
C LYS A 370 10.86 11.38 10.00
N GLY A 371 10.72 11.56 11.31
CA GLY A 371 10.57 12.85 11.97
C GLY A 371 9.16 13.44 11.88
N TYR A 372 8.13 12.60 11.68
CA TYR A 372 6.74 13.05 11.54
C TYR A 372 5.97 13.09 12.87
N VAL A 373 6.54 12.49 13.92
CA VAL A 373 5.88 12.37 15.23
C VAL A 373 6.37 13.48 16.14
N THR A 374 5.44 14.27 16.66
CA THR A 374 5.68 15.21 17.77
C THR A 374 5.27 14.54 19.07
N ALA A 375 6.01 14.73 20.15
CA ALA A 375 5.76 14.09 21.45
C ALA A 375 5.69 15.09 22.60
N GLY A 376 4.95 14.75 23.66
CA GLY A 376 4.92 15.45 24.95
C GLY A 376 4.75 14.46 26.12
N ASP A 377 5.30 14.77 27.30
CA ASP A 377 5.18 13.88 28.46
C ASP A 377 3.78 13.98 29.10
N SER A 378 3.04 15.05 28.82
CA SER A 378 1.62 15.23 29.11
C SER A 378 0.85 15.77 27.89
N ILE A 379 -0.49 15.79 27.95
CA ILE A 379 -1.32 16.37 26.89
C ILE A 379 -1.08 17.87 26.74
N GLU A 380 -0.84 18.58 27.83
CA GLU A 380 -0.55 20.02 27.83
C GLU A 380 0.80 20.30 27.15
N GLU A 381 1.83 19.49 27.43
CA GLU A 381 3.11 19.60 26.75
C GLU A 381 3.00 19.30 25.26
N LEU A 382 2.20 18.28 24.89
CA LEU A 382 1.93 17.97 23.49
C LEU A 382 1.20 19.13 22.79
N ALA A 383 0.14 19.65 23.41
CA ALA A 383 -0.66 20.76 22.89
C ALA A 383 0.22 21.98 22.60
N LYS A 384 1.10 22.33 23.55
CA LYS A 384 2.09 23.39 23.38
C LYS A 384 3.05 23.12 22.23
N ALA A 385 3.53 21.87 22.06
CA ALA A 385 4.45 21.50 21.00
C ALA A 385 3.83 21.61 19.60
N ILE A 386 2.52 21.33 19.46
CA ILE A 386 1.79 21.46 18.18
C ILE A 386 1.04 22.77 18.01
N ASN A 387 1.18 23.69 18.97
CA ASN A 387 0.51 25.00 19.01
C ASN A 387 -1.03 24.90 18.94
N VAL A 388 -1.59 24.01 19.75
CA VAL A 388 -3.03 23.80 19.97
C VAL A 388 -3.38 24.24 21.41
N PRO A 389 -4.60 24.77 21.69
CA PRO A 389 -4.98 25.18 23.04
C PRO A 389 -4.89 24.04 24.08
N GLU A 390 -4.09 24.24 25.12
CA GLU A 390 -3.79 23.23 26.15
C GLU A 390 -5.05 22.71 26.86
N GLU A 391 -5.89 23.62 27.38
CA GLU A 391 -7.12 23.25 28.09
C GLU A 391 -8.14 22.53 27.20
N THR A 392 -8.26 22.94 25.94
CA THR A 392 -9.18 22.32 24.99
C THR A 392 -8.74 20.90 24.64
N LEU A 393 -7.47 20.69 24.31
CA LEU A 393 -6.98 19.35 23.97
C LEU A 393 -7.07 18.40 25.18
N ALA A 394 -6.73 18.87 26.38
CA ALA A 394 -6.90 18.09 27.60
C ALA A 394 -8.36 17.69 27.84
N THR A 395 -9.30 18.61 27.63
CA THR A 395 -10.74 18.34 27.75
C THR A 395 -11.19 17.32 26.70
N THR A 396 -10.75 17.45 25.45
CA THR A 396 -11.05 16.51 24.37
C THR A 396 -10.58 15.09 24.70
N VAL A 397 -9.32 14.92 25.14
CA VAL A 397 -8.77 13.61 25.47
C VAL A 397 -9.44 13.00 26.70
N ASN A 398 -9.72 13.80 27.74
CA ASN A 398 -10.44 13.32 28.93
C ASN A 398 -11.87 12.87 28.58
N THR A 399 -12.55 13.61 27.71
CA THR A 399 -13.90 13.25 27.24
C THR A 399 -13.85 11.95 26.46
N TRP A 400 -12.91 11.83 25.51
CA TRP A 400 -12.71 10.59 24.75
C TRP A 400 -12.46 9.38 25.65
N ASN A 401 -11.58 9.52 26.65
CA ASN A 401 -11.29 8.42 27.58
C ASN A 401 -12.52 7.98 28.39
N SER A 402 -13.38 8.93 28.77
CA SER A 402 -14.67 8.62 29.41
C SER A 402 -15.62 7.90 28.44
N GLU A 403 -15.74 8.37 27.21
CA GLU A 403 -16.59 7.77 26.18
C GLU A 403 -16.13 6.35 25.80
N VAL A 404 -14.82 6.10 25.81
CA VAL A 404 -14.23 4.77 25.65
C VAL A 404 -14.60 3.83 26.80
N ALA A 405 -14.52 4.31 28.04
CA ALA A 405 -14.92 3.53 29.21
C ALA A 405 -16.41 3.16 29.18
N ASP A 406 -17.25 4.09 28.72
CA ASP A 406 -18.69 3.92 28.61
C ASP A 406 -19.13 3.21 27.31
N LYS A 407 -18.21 2.97 26.37
CA LYS A 407 -18.46 2.44 25.01
C LYS A 407 -19.52 3.25 24.25
N ASN A 408 -19.49 4.57 24.42
CA ASN A 408 -20.51 5.48 23.89
C ASN A 408 -19.90 6.83 23.50
N ASP A 409 -19.49 6.98 22.25
CA ASP A 409 -19.09 8.28 21.68
C ASP A 409 -20.32 9.12 21.38
N THR A 410 -20.64 10.04 22.29
CA THR A 410 -21.83 10.88 22.20
C THR A 410 -21.69 12.01 21.19
N GLN A 411 -20.45 12.35 20.82
CA GLN A 411 -20.16 13.47 19.93
C GLN A 411 -20.25 13.07 18.46
N PHE A 412 -19.68 11.92 18.10
CA PHE A 412 -19.57 11.51 16.70
C PHE A 412 -20.06 10.08 16.42
N ASN A 413 -20.61 9.39 17.42
CA ASN A 413 -21.17 8.04 17.26
C ASN A 413 -20.15 7.05 16.66
N ARG A 414 -18.88 7.15 17.06
CA ARG A 414 -17.89 6.09 16.85
C ARG A 414 -18.32 4.86 17.66
N THR A 415 -18.39 3.71 17.00
CA THR A 415 -18.82 2.44 17.60
C THR A 415 -17.72 1.38 17.59
N THR A 416 -16.66 1.59 16.82
CA THR A 416 -15.53 0.68 16.67
C THR A 416 -14.22 1.34 17.05
N ALA A 417 -13.17 0.52 17.25
CA ALA A 417 -11.85 0.98 17.70
C ALA A 417 -11.91 1.78 19.01
N MET A 418 -12.81 1.41 19.93
CA MET A 418 -12.96 1.98 21.27
C MET A 418 -12.49 1.00 22.34
N ASP A 419 -11.61 0.06 22.00
CA ASP A 419 -11.13 -0.97 22.94
C ASP A 419 -10.12 -0.44 23.95
N ASN A 420 -9.45 0.67 23.61
CA ASN A 420 -8.37 1.25 24.38
C ASN A 420 -8.54 2.77 24.44
N ASP A 421 -8.36 3.34 25.61
CA ASP A 421 -8.34 4.79 25.81
C ASP A 421 -6.95 5.37 25.48
N LEU A 422 -6.78 6.67 25.67
CA LEU A 422 -5.52 7.39 25.52
C LEU A 422 -5.00 7.83 26.90
N SER A 423 -4.79 6.86 27.81
CA SER A 423 -4.38 7.12 29.20
C SER A 423 -2.90 6.83 29.48
N LYS A 424 -2.14 6.25 28.53
CA LYS A 424 -0.76 5.80 28.75
C LYS A 424 0.26 6.81 28.18
N PRO A 425 0.88 7.68 29.00
CA PRO A 425 1.93 8.58 28.54
C PRO A 425 3.14 7.81 27.97
N LYS A 426 3.92 8.38 27.03
CA LYS A 426 3.83 9.74 26.47
C LYS A 426 2.68 9.90 25.47
N TYR A 427 2.44 11.15 25.08
CA TYR A 427 1.44 11.52 24.09
C TYR A 427 2.10 12.03 22.82
N TYR A 428 1.43 11.81 21.70
CA TYR A 428 1.98 12.01 20.38
C TYR A 428 0.98 12.66 19.44
N ALA A 429 1.52 13.40 18.47
CA ALA A 429 0.77 13.98 17.39
C ALA A 429 1.47 13.79 16.04
N ILE A 430 0.68 13.58 14.99
CA ILE A 430 1.15 13.65 13.60
C ILE A 430 0.23 14.61 12.84
N LYS A 431 0.82 15.65 12.22
CA LYS A 431 0.07 16.57 11.36
C LYS A 431 -0.26 15.88 10.05
N ILE A 432 -1.52 15.97 9.62
CA ILE A 432 -2.02 15.28 8.43
C ILE A 432 -2.93 16.17 7.60
N ALA A 433 -3.03 15.85 6.32
CA ALA A 433 -4.09 16.31 5.44
C ALA A 433 -4.37 15.25 4.37
N PRO A 434 -5.46 15.37 3.59
CA PRO A 434 -5.78 14.37 2.59
C PRO A 434 -4.79 14.35 1.41
N GLY A 435 -4.63 13.19 0.76
CA GLY A 435 -3.77 13.01 -0.43
C GLY A 435 -4.26 11.90 -1.35
N ILE A 436 -3.96 11.98 -2.66
CA ILE A 436 -4.32 10.95 -3.65
C ILE A 436 -3.71 9.61 -3.24
N HIS A 437 -4.50 8.54 -3.30
CA HIS A 437 -4.09 7.27 -2.73
C HIS A 437 -4.33 6.06 -3.61
N TYR A 438 -5.54 5.89 -4.15
CA TYR A 438 -5.91 4.69 -4.89
C TYR A 438 -6.82 5.04 -6.07
N THR A 439 -6.65 4.37 -7.19
CA THR A 439 -7.54 4.52 -8.35
C THR A 439 -8.43 3.30 -8.46
N MET A 440 -9.72 3.45 -8.14
CA MET A 440 -10.69 2.34 -8.21
C MET A 440 -11.10 2.03 -9.65
N GLY A 441 -10.94 3.01 -10.54
CA GLY A 441 -11.08 2.81 -11.97
C GLY A 441 -9.90 2.09 -12.59
N GLY A 442 -10.18 1.37 -13.67
CA GLY A 442 -9.19 0.59 -14.39
C GLY A 442 -9.85 -0.26 -15.47
N VAL A 443 -9.10 -1.23 -15.99
CA VAL A 443 -9.59 -2.13 -17.04
C VAL A 443 -10.68 -3.06 -16.51
N LYS A 444 -11.71 -3.30 -17.31
CA LYS A 444 -12.78 -4.23 -16.94
C LYS A 444 -12.31 -5.67 -17.10
N ILE A 445 -12.55 -6.47 -16.08
CA ILE A 445 -12.33 -7.92 -16.07
C ILE A 445 -13.59 -8.65 -15.64
N ASN A 446 -13.67 -9.95 -15.93
CA ASN A 446 -14.63 -10.85 -15.29
C ASN A 446 -14.01 -11.55 -14.07
N THR A 447 -14.76 -12.44 -13.41
CA THR A 447 -14.28 -13.23 -12.25
C THR A 447 -13.19 -14.24 -12.59
N ASN A 448 -12.94 -14.51 -13.88
CA ASN A 448 -11.78 -15.26 -14.35
C ASN A 448 -10.57 -14.37 -14.62
N THR A 449 -10.62 -13.08 -14.28
CA THR A 449 -9.59 -12.06 -14.55
C THR A 449 -9.28 -11.83 -16.03
N GLU A 450 -10.14 -12.30 -16.93
CA GLU A 450 -10.01 -12.06 -18.36
C GLU A 450 -10.37 -10.62 -18.66
N VAL A 451 -9.52 -9.93 -19.42
CA VAL A 451 -9.80 -8.55 -19.84
C VAL A 451 -10.94 -8.53 -20.84
N LEU A 452 -11.93 -7.67 -20.62
CA LEU A 452 -13.11 -7.57 -21.47
C LEU A 452 -12.99 -6.43 -22.47
N ASN A 453 -13.37 -6.70 -23.72
CA ASN A 453 -13.54 -5.66 -24.75
C ASN A 453 -14.84 -4.86 -24.53
N ALA A 454 -15.12 -3.86 -25.37
CA ALA A 454 -16.34 -3.04 -25.28
C ALA A 454 -17.67 -3.82 -25.39
N ASP A 455 -17.65 -5.00 -26.02
CA ASP A 455 -18.81 -5.90 -26.15
C ASP A 455 -18.97 -6.86 -24.95
N ASN A 456 -18.12 -6.71 -23.93
CA ASN A 456 -17.98 -7.59 -22.76
C ASN A 456 -17.52 -9.02 -23.10
N GLU A 457 -16.80 -9.18 -24.21
CA GLU A 457 -16.19 -10.45 -24.59
C GLU A 457 -14.72 -10.50 -24.11
N PRO A 458 -14.25 -11.65 -23.58
CA PRO A 458 -12.87 -11.85 -23.21
C PRO A 458 -11.89 -11.64 -24.38
N ILE A 459 -10.83 -10.86 -24.16
CA ILE A 459 -9.71 -10.74 -25.08
C ILE A 459 -8.79 -11.94 -24.90
N LYS A 460 -8.78 -12.83 -25.89
CA LYS A 460 -8.03 -14.10 -25.84
C LYS A 460 -6.54 -13.89 -25.49
N GLY A 461 -6.10 -14.57 -24.43
CA GLY A 461 -4.71 -14.57 -23.95
C GLY A 461 -4.34 -13.40 -23.03
N LEU A 462 -5.28 -12.52 -22.69
CA LEU A 462 -5.02 -11.33 -21.87
C LEU A 462 -5.79 -11.34 -20.55
N TYR A 463 -5.03 -11.29 -19.45
CA TYR A 463 -5.54 -11.24 -18.09
C TYR A 463 -5.05 -9.98 -17.38
N ALA A 464 -5.76 -9.54 -16.35
CA ALA A 464 -5.33 -8.43 -15.51
C ALA A 464 -5.75 -8.61 -14.04
N ALA A 465 -4.93 -8.13 -13.10
CA ALA A 465 -5.23 -8.24 -11.68
C ALA A 465 -4.64 -7.09 -10.84
N GLY A 466 -5.31 -6.75 -9.74
CA GLY A 466 -4.95 -5.66 -8.85
C GLY A 466 -5.48 -4.31 -9.32
N GLU A 467 -4.86 -3.22 -8.83
CA GLU A 467 -5.30 -1.83 -9.05
C GLU A 467 -5.31 -1.37 -10.52
N VAL A 468 -4.75 -2.15 -11.45
CA VAL A 468 -4.92 -1.87 -12.88
C VAL A 468 -6.37 -2.10 -13.35
N THR A 469 -7.15 -2.85 -12.58
CA THR A 469 -8.54 -3.24 -12.88
C THR A 469 -9.57 -2.32 -12.22
N GLY A 470 -10.75 -2.21 -12.81
CA GLY A 470 -11.87 -1.42 -12.30
C GLY A 470 -13.11 -2.26 -11.96
N GLY A 471 -14.07 -1.64 -11.27
CA GLY A 471 -15.38 -2.24 -10.93
C GLY A 471 -15.47 -2.86 -9.54
N LEU A 472 -14.41 -3.47 -9.00
CA LEU A 472 -14.49 -4.16 -7.70
C LEU A 472 -14.87 -3.23 -6.54
N HIS A 473 -14.28 -2.03 -6.48
CA HIS A 473 -14.38 -1.14 -5.31
C HIS A 473 -15.47 -0.08 -5.41
N GLY A 474 -16.10 0.08 -6.57
CA GLY A 474 -17.11 1.12 -6.80
C GLY A 474 -16.57 2.53 -6.52
N ASP A 475 -17.40 3.37 -5.91
CA ASP A 475 -17.10 4.79 -5.69
C ASP A 475 -16.02 5.01 -4.62
N ASN A 476 -15.82 4.06 -3.71
CA ASN A 476 -14.89 4.19 -2.59
C ASN A 476 -14.43 2.83 -2.06
N ARG A 477 -13.11 2.65 -1.98
CA ARG A 477 -12.50 1.43 -1.46
C ARG A 477 -12.42 1.41 0.07
N ILE A 478 -12.80 0.29 0.69
CA ILE A 478 -12.56 0.06 2.12
C ILE A 478 -11.07 -0.20 2.42
N GLY A 479 -10.56 0.35 3.52
CA GLY A 479 -9.18 0.14 3.97
C GLY A 479 -8.87 -1.35 4.11
N GLY A 480 -7.74 -1.83 3.58
CA GLY A 480 -7.37 -3.26 3.58
C GLY A 480 -7.86 -4.09 2.38
N ASN A 481 -8.92 -3.67 1.67
CA ASN A 481 -9.43 -4.43 0.51
C ASN A 481 -8.44 -4.48 -0.67
N SER A 482 -7.59 -3.47 -0.85
CA SER A 482 -6.59 -3.47 -1.95
C SER A 482 -5.51 -4.54 -1.75
N VAL A 483 -5.13 -4.84 -0.50
CA VAL A 483 -4.16 -5.91 -0.24
C VAL A 483 -4.81 -7.27 -0.44
N ALA A 484 -6.09 -7.42 -0.07
CA ALA A 484 -6.82 -8.64 -0.35
C ALA A 484 -6.99 -8.86 -1.86
N GLU A 485 -7.33 -7.81 -2.61
CA GLU A 485 -7.55 -7.86 -4.06
C GLU A 485 -6.33 -8.38 -4.82
N ILE A 486 -5.14 -7.83 -4.52
CA ILE A 486 -3.93 -8.23 -5.23
C ILE A 486 -3.58 -9.70 -4.99
N ILE A 487 -3.91 -10.26 -3.81
CA ILE A 487 -3.68 -11.68 -3.54
C ILE A 487 -4.78 -12.51 -4.21
N ILE A 488 -6.05 -12.21 -3.97
CA ILE A 488 -7.18 -12.99 -4.50
C ILE A 488 -7.17 -13.03 -6.03
N PHE A 489 -7.13 -11.86 -6.67
CA PHE A 489 -7.18 -11.79 -8.14
C PHE A 489 -5.82 -12.04 -8.77
N GLY A 490 -4.70 -11.82 -8.07
CA GLY A 490 -3.39 -12.29 -8.51
C GLY A 490 -3.36 -13.81 -8.62
N ARG A 491 -3.88 -14.53 -7.61
CA ARG A 491 -3.98 -15.99 -7.65
C ARG A 491 -4.87 -16.46 -8.79
N GLN A 492 -6.06 -15.87 -8.90
CA GLN A 492 -7.01 -16.22 -9.95
C GLN A 492 -6.40 -16.00 -11.35
N ALA A 493 -5.69 -14.89 -11.58
CA ALA A 493 -5.03 -14.63 -12.85
C ALA A 493 -3.95 -15.65 -13.18
N GLY A 494 -3.12 -16.03 -12.21
CA GLY A 494 -2.12 -17.10 -12.39
C GLY A 494 -2.77 -18.44 -12.75
N GLN A 495 -3.84 -18.82 -12.05
CA GLN A 495 -4.56 -20.08 -12.25
C GLN A 495 -5.29 -20.13 -13.60
N GLN A 496 -6.01 -19.06 -13.97
CA GLN A 496 -6.75 -19.02 -15.24
C GLN A 496 -5.80 -18.94 -16.44
N ALA A 497 -4.71 -18.17 -16.33
CA ALA A 497 -3.69 -18.16 -17.38
C ALA A 497 -3.01 -19.53 -17.51
N ALA A 498 -2.72 -20.22 -16.40
CA ALA A 498 -2.15 -21.56 -16.45
C ALA A 498 -3.08 -22.59 -17.11
N LYS A 499 -4.38 -22.50 -16.82
CA LYS A 499 -5.40 -23.31 -17.49
C LYS A 499 -5.41 -23.02 -19.00
N PHE A 500 -5.47 -21.75 -19.40
CA PHE A 500 -5.47 -21.36 -20.80
C PHE A 500 -4.24 -21.89 -21.56
N VAL A 501 -3.05 -21.76 -20.97
CA VAL A 501 -1.78 -22.24 -21.52
C VAL A 501 -1.68 -23.76 -21.59
N SER A 502 -2.41 -24.49 -20.75
CA SER A 502 -2.43 -25.95 -20.79
C SER A 502 -3.41 -26.48 -21.86
N GLU A 503 -4.43 -25.69 -22.20
CA GLU A 503 -5.46 -26.03 -23.18
C GLU A 503 -5.11 -25.61 -24.62
N ASN A 504 -4.07 -24.77 -24.80
CA ASN A 504 -3.62 -24.22 -26.09
C ASN A 504 -2.10 -24.41 -26.26
#